data_AF-A0A386HUE9-F1
#
_entry.id   AF-A0A386HUE9-F1
#
_cell.length_a   1.000
_cell.length_b   1.000
_cell.length_c   1.000
_cell.angle_alpha   90.00
_cell.angle_beta   90.00
_cell.angle_gamma   90.00
#
_symmetry.space_group_name_H-M   'P 1'
#
loop_
_entity.id
_entity.type
_entity.pdbx_description
1 polymer ?
#
loop_
_entity_poly.entity_id
_entity_poly.type
_entity_poly.pdbx_seq_one_letter_code
_entity_poly.pdbx_strand_id
1 'polypeptide(L)'
;MENNTNAKVVYDFQSYHTPVTRAIFVGVFIGFVTALVTIAYWAAYVNITGLGRSAYVVNIQTLCFGSIIPLVVCGALHAVFTYYLKKAGTLLNSAIFILAGLWLIIVASKGDYGDTAQHIRQFKELVIPIIAIIGISAAFVFPICFKSKKVENMML
;
A
#
# COMPACT_ATOMS: atom_id res chain seq x y z
N MET A 1 30.78 -45.85 -22.40
CA MET A 1 29.30 -45.86 -22.47
C MET A 1 28.84 -46.00 -21.04
N GLU A 2 28.18 -45.06 -20.37
CA GLU A 2 27.39 -43.90 -20.78
C GLU A 2 27.31 -43.00 -19.52
N ASN A 3 27.81 -41.77 -19.59
CA ASN A 3 27.89 -40.85 -18.46
C ASN A 3 26.59 -40.04 -18.44
N ASN A 4 25.54 -40.57 -17.80
CA ASN A 4 24.23 -39.92 -17.74
C ASN A 4 24.04 -39.23 -16.38
N THR A 5 24.80 -38.15 -16.17
CA THR A 5 24.52 -37.19 -15.10
C THR A 5 23.23 -36.46 -15.47
N ASN A 6 22.11 -37.01 -14.99
CA ASN A 6 20.87 -36.30 -14.84
C ASN A 6 21.12 -35.13 -13.89
N ALA A 7 21.60 -34.01 -14.44
CA ALA A 7 21.59 -32.73 -13.77
C ALA A 7 20.10 -32.40 -13.54
N LYS A 8 19.58 -32.79 -12.37
CA LYS A 8 18.36 -32.19 -11.85
C LYS A 8 18.64 -30.70 -11.83
N VAL A 9 18.06 -29.97 -12.77
CA VAL A 9 17.89 -28.54 -12.67
C VAL A 9 16.97 -28.35 -11.46
N VAL A 10 17.58 -28.26 -10.28
CA VAL A 10 16.88 -27.80 -9.09
C VAL A 10 16.58 -26.34 -9.40
N TYR A 11 15.37 -26.08 -9.84
CA TYR A 11 14.87 -24.71 -9.98
C TYR A 11 14.84 -24.12 -8.59
N ASP A 12 15.94 -23.46 -8.23
CA ASP A 12 16.03 -22.65 -7.03
C ASP A 12 15.23 -21.37 -7.29
N PHE A 13 13.92 -21.42 -7.05
CA PHE A 13 13.02 -20.28 -7.18
C PHE A 13 13.51 -19.07 -6.35
N GLN A 14 14.28 -19.32 -5.30
CA GLN A 14 14.90 -18.32 -4.44
C GLN A 14 15.95 -17.47 -5.19
N SER A 15 16.55 -17.99 -6.27
CA SER A 15 17.57 -17.32 -7.08
C SER A 15 17.03 -16.25 -8.06
N TYR A 16 15.71 -16.19 -8.31
CA TYR A 16 15.14 -15.30 -9.34
C TYR A 16 14.63 -13.95 -8.83
N HIS A 17 14.66 -13.69 -7.53
CA HIS A 17 14.14 -12.44 -6.98
C HIS A 17 15.18 -11.33 -7.04
N THR A 18 15.11 -10.52 -8.10
CA THR A 18 15.82 -9.24 -8.14
C THR A 18 15.29 -8.31 -7.03
N PRO A 19 16.11 -7.36 -6.51
CA PRO A 19 15.68 -6.38 -5.51
C PRO A 19 14.42 -5.61 -5.93
N VAL A 20 14.22 -5.44 -7.24
CA VAL A 20 13.03 -4.81 -7.84
C VAL A 20 11.80 -5.69 -7.66
N THR A 21 11.89 -6.96 -8.07
CA THR A 21 10.81 -7.93 -7.93
C THR A 21 10.37 -8.06 -6.47
N ARG A 22 11.34 -8.12 -5.55
CA ARG A 22 11.08 -8.13 -4.10
C ARG A 22 10.30 -6.90 -3.65
N ALA A 23 10.71 -5.70 -4.05
CA ALA A 23 10.06 -4.47 -3.64
C ALA A 23 8.61 -4.38 -4.13
N ILE A 24 8.34 -4.88 -5.34
CA ILE A 24 6.99 -4.94 -5.89
C ILE A 24 6.12 -5.93 -5.10
N PHE A 25 6.60 -7.15 -4.83
CA PHE A 25 5.84 -8.14 -4.04
C PHE A 25 5.53 -7.65 -2.62
N VAL A 26 6.51 -7.00 -1.95
CA VAL A 26 6.28 -6.35 -0.66
C VAL A 26 5.19 -5.28 -0.78
N GLY A 27 5.23 -4.47 -1.85
CA GLY A 27 4.22 -3.45 -2.12
C GLY A 27 2.82 -4.02 -2.30
N VAL A 28 2.69 -5.12 -3.06
CA VAL A 28 1.43 -5.85 -3.22
C VAL A 28 0.93 -6.40 -1.88
N PHE A 29 1.79 -7.09 -1.13
CA PHE A 29 1.44 -7.68 0.16
C PHE A 29 0.93 -6.63 1.15
N ILE A 30 1.67 -5.55 1.31
CA ILE A 30 1.27 -4.44 2.19
C ILE A 30 0.00 -3.79 1.64
N GLY A 31 -0.13 -3.65 0.32
CA GLY A 31 -1.36 -3.22 -0.35
C GLY A 31 -2.58 -4.00 0.12
N PHE A 32 -2.50 -5.33 0.13
CA PHE A 32 -3.59 -6.18 0.61
C PHE A 32 -3.86 -6.00 2.11
N VAL A 33 -2.81 -5.96 2.94
CA VAL A 33 -2.97 -5.74 4.39
C VAL A 33 -3.62 -4.38 4.65
N THR A 34 -3.18 -3.33 3.95
CA THR A 34 -3.77 -1.99 4.02
C THR A 34 -5.22 -1.98 3.53
N ALA A 35 -5.55 -2.72 2.47
CA ALA A 35 -6.93 -2.88 2.02
C ALA A 35 -7.81 -3.51 3.12
N LEU A 36 -7.33 -4.56 3.81
CA LEU A 36 -8.05 -5.16 4.94
C LEU A 36 -8.23 -4.18 6.11
N VAL A 37 -7.20 -3.40 6.43
CA VAL A 37 -7.28 -2.38 7.50
C VAL A 37 -8.28 -1.28 7.14
N THR A 38 -8.31 -0.83 5.89
CA THR A 38 -9.29 0.19 5.43
C THR A 38 -10.72 -0.35 5.41
N ILE A 39 -10.92 -1.63 5.06
CA ILE A 39 -12.22 -2.31 5.18
C ILE A 39 -12.65 -2.39 6.66
N ALA A 40 -11.74 -2.76 7.56
CA ALA A 40 -12.02 -2.84 8.99
C ALA A 40 -12.39 -1.47 9.57
N TYR A 41 -11.65 -0.42 9.19
CA TYR A 41 -11.97 0.96 9.54
C TYR A 41 -13.38 1.36 9.07
N TRP A 42 -13.70 1.11 7.80
CA TRP A 42 -15.01 1.42 7.26
C TRP A 42 -16.12 0.66 7.98
N ALA A 43 -15.95 -0.64 8.22
CA ALA A 43 -16.92 -1.46 8.92
C ALA A 43 -17.18 -0.93 10.34
N ALA A 44 -16.15 -0.54 11.07
CA ALA A 44 -16.29 0.09 12.38
C ALA A 44 -17.02 1.44 12.29
N TYR A 45 -16.65 2.28 11.32
CA TYR A 45 -17.24 3.61 11.11
C TYR A 45 -18.75 3.54 10.83
N VAL A 46 -19.16 2.63 9.95
CA VAL A 46 -20.58 2.40 9.62
C VAL A 46 -21.38 1.96 10.84
N ASN A 47 -20.82 1.04 11.64
CA ASN A 47 -21.50 0.56 12.85
C ASN A 47 -21.69 1.65 13.90
N ILE A 48 -20.74 2.58 14.04
CA ILE A 48 -20.82 3.68 15.01
C ILE A 48 -21.79 4.77 14.53
N THR A 49 -21.76 5.10 13.25
CA THR A 49 -22.54 6.23 12.69
C THR A 49 -23.96 5.85 12.30
N GLY A 50 -24.30 4.56 12.24
CA GLY A 50 -25.64 4.08 11.87
C GLY A 50 -26.03 4.39 10.42
N LEU A 51 -25.08 4.85 9.60
CA LEU A 51 -25.30 5.22 8.22
C LEU A 51 -25.47 3.96 7.37
N GLY A 52 -26.59 3.83 6.66
CA GLY A 52 -26.83 2.71 5.75
C GLY A 52 -25.74 2.63 4.67
N ARG A 53 -25.36 1.41 4.27
CA ARG A 53 -24.32 1.17 3.24
C ARG A 53 -24.63 1.87 1.90
N SER A 54 -25.90 2.16 1.62
CA SER A 54 -26.36 2.88 0.41
C SER A 54 -26.28 4.41 0.50
N ALA A 55 -25.98 4.98 1.67
CA ALA A 55 -25.93 6.43 1.87
C ALA A 55 -24.58 7.05 1.45
N TYR A 56 -23.57 6.23 1.17
CA TYR A 56 -22.24 6.72 0.81
C TYR A 56 -22.17 6.98 -0.70
N VAL A 57 -21.80 8.21 -1.06
CA VAL A 57 -21.53 8.62 -2.44
C VAL A 57 -20.28 7.94 -3.01
N VAL A 58 -19.39 7.44 -2.15
CA VAL A 58 -18.10 6.84 -2.52
C VAL A 58 -18.19 5.32 -2.53
N ASN A 59 -17.72 4.70 -3.61
CA ASN A 59 -17.51 3.25 -3.65
C ASN A 59 -16.31 2.86 -2.76
N ILE A 60 -16.61 2.43 -1.54
CA ILE A 60 -15.60 2.03 -0.56
C ILE A 60 -14.77 0.84 -1.04
N GLN A 61 -15.37 -0.12 -1.74
CA GLN A 61 -14.62 -1.29 -2.23
C GLN A 61 -13.52 -0.86 -3.19
N THR A 62 -13.85 0.04 -4.13
CA THR A 62 -12.86 0.63 -5.05
C THR A 62 -11.78 1.39 -4.28
N LEU A 63 -12.13 2.12 -3.23
CA LEU A 63 -11.16 2.89 -2.44
C LEU A 63 -10.22 1.98 -1.63
N CYS A 64 -10.76 0.92 -1.01
CA CYS A 64 -10.00 -0.07 -0.25
C CYS A 64 -9.04 -0.85 -1.14
N PHE A 65 -9.52 -1.44 -2.25
CA PHE A 65 -8.63 -2.14 -3.19
C PHE A 65 -7.74 -1.18 -3.97
N GLY A 66 -8.20 0.06 -4.18
CA GLY A 66 -7.41 1.14 -4.78
C GLY A 66 -6.15 1.47 -3.99
N SER A 67 -6.09 1.16 -2.68
CA SER A 67 -4.88 1.32 -1.85
C SER A 67 -3.70 0.44 -2.29
N ILE A 68 -3.95 -0.63 -3.04
CA ILE A 68 -2.89 -1.52 -3.55
C ILE A 68 -2.01 -0.77 -4.55
N ILE A 69 -2.62 0.00 -5.45
CA ILE A 69 -1.92 0.71 -6.53
C ILE A 69 -0.81 1.64 -5.97
N PRO A 70 -1.08 2.60 -5.06
CA PRO A 70 -0.05 3.47 -4.53
C PRO A 70 1.03 2.71 -3.74
N LEU A 71 0.71 1.56 -3.13
CA LEU A 71 1.69 0.75 -2.40
C LEU A 71 2.57 -0.10 -3.33
N VAL A 72 2.05 -0.55 -4.46
CA VAL A 72 2.86 -1.13 -5.53
C VAL A 72 3.78 -0.09 -6.15
N VAL A 73 3.26 1.12 -6.42
CA VAL A 73 4.06 2.26 -6.89
C VAL A 73 5.14 2.61 -5.85
N CYS A 74 4.81 2.56 -4.57
CA CYS A 74 5.78 2.73 -3.48
C CYS A 74 6.91 1.70 -3.58
N GLY A 75 6.59 0.43 -3.83
CA GLY A 75 7.58 -0.61 -4.04
C GLY A 75 8.48 -0.36 -5.25
N ALA A 76 7.90 0.03 -6.38
CA ALA A 76 8.66 0.35 -7.58
C ALA A 76 9.61 1.55 -7.36
N LEU A 77 9.10 2.65 -6.79
CA LEU A 77 9.91 3.83 -6.47
C LEU A 77 11.00 3.51 -5.44
N HIS A 78 10.69 2.68 -4.44
CA HIS A 78 11.68 2.23 -3.47
C HIS A 78 12.82 1.48 -4.13
N ALA A 79 12.54 0.58 -5.07
CA ALA A 79 13.56 -0.14 -5.81
C ALA A 79 14.46 0.80 -6.61
N VAL A 80 13.87 1.77 -7.33
CA VAL A 80 14.60 2.79 -8.09
C VAL A 80 15.49 3.62 -7.17
N PHE A 81 14.93 4.19 -6.09
CA PHE A 81 15.69 5.05 -5.20
C PHE A 81 16.78 4.31 -4.43
N THR A 82 16.53 3.08 -3.99
CA THR A 82 17.56 2.29 -3.31
C THR A 82 18.66 1.82 -4.25
N TYR A 83 18.36 1.61 -5.54
CA TYR A 83 19.37 1.33 -6.55
C TYR A 83 20.35 2.50 -6.75
N TYR A 84 19.84 3.72 -6.92
CA TYR A 84 20.69 4.90 -7.18
C TYR A 84 21.28 5.53 -5.90
N LEU A 85 20.52 5.58 -4.81
CA LEU A 85 20.83 6.37 -3.60
C LEU A 85 21.06 5.50 -2.35
N LYS A 86 21.01 4.17 -2.47
CA LYS A 86 21.23 3.22 -1.37
C LYS A 86 20.32 3.54 -0.17
N LYS A 87 20.89 3.74 1.03
CA LYS A 87 20.13 4.03 2.26
C LYS A 87 19.38 5.37 2.21
N ALA A 88 19.91 6.37 1.52
CA ALA A 88 19.24 7.66 1.37
C ALA A 88 17.96 7.53 0.51
N GLY A 89 17.94 6.56 -0.41
CA GLY A 89 16.76 6.26 -1.23
C GLY A 89 15.55 5.80 -0.43
N THR A 90 15.76 5.01 0.64
CA THR A 90 14.68 4.62 1.55
C THR A 90 14.05 5.83 2.25
N LEU A 91 14.89 6.75 2.75
CA LEU A 91 14.42 7.96 3.43
C LEU A 91 13.69 8.89 2.46
N LEU A 92 14.22 9.06 1.25
CA LEU A 92 13.59 9.86 0.20
C LEU A 92 12.22 9.30 -0.18
N ASN A 93 12.11 7.98 -0.35
CA ASN A 93 10.84 7.33 -0.64
C ASN A 93 9.79 7.62 0.45
N SER A 94 10.16 7.42 1.72
CA SER A 94 9.27 7.72 2.85
C SER A 94 8.87 9.20 2.87
N ALA A 95 9.81 10.13 2.65
CA ALA A 95 9.52 11.56 2.61
C ALA A 95 8.53 11.92 1.50
N ILE A 96 8.70 11.36 0.29
CA ILE A 96 7.79 11.58 -0.83
C ILE A 96 6.37 11.12 -0.49
N PHE A 97 6.21 9.93 0.09
CA PHE A 97 4.88 9.43 0.46
C PHE A 97 4.25 10.17 1.64
N ILE A 98 5.04 10.67 2.59
CA ILE A 98 4.55 11.56 3.66
C ILE A 98 4.03 12.85 3.05
N LEU A 99 4.83 13.52 2.21
CA LEU A 99 4.45 14.79 1.58
C LEU A 99 3.25 14.62 0.65
N ALA A 100 3.22 13.55 -0.16
CA ALA A 100 2.09 13.23 -1.01
C ALA A 100 0.82 12.93 -0.19
N GLY A 101 0.94 12.17 0.90
CA GLY A 101 -0.17 11.88 1.81
C GLY A 101 -0.73 13.15 2.44
N LEU A 102 0.13 14.01 3.00
CA LEU A 102 -0.28 15.30 3.58
C LEU A 102 -0.92 16.22 2.55
N TRP A 103 -0.36 16.30 1.34
CA TRP A 103 -0.93 17.06 0.24
C TRP A 103 -2.33 16.56 -0.13
N LEU A 104 -2.51 15.25 -0.30
CA LEU A 104 -3.81 14.65 -0.60
C LEU A 104 -4.83 14.89 0.52
N ILE A 105 -4.42 14.86 1.78
CA ILE A 105 -5.29 15.20 2.92
C ILE A 105 -5.74 16.66 2.84
N ILE A 106 -4.82 17.60 2.52
CA ILE A 106 -5.16 19.01 2.38
C ILE A 106 -6.15 19.20 1.22
N VAL A 107 -5.89 18.59 0.07
CA VAL A 107 -6.81 18.64 -1.08
C VAL A 107 -8.19 18.08 -0.70
N ALA A 108 -8.24 16.90 -0.09
CA ALA A 108 -9.48 16.26 0.36
C ALA A 108 -10.22 17.08 1.44
N SER A 109 -9.51 17.80 2.30
CA SER A 109 -10.11 18.66 3.32
C SER A 109 -10.76 19.92 2.73
N LYS A 110 -10.20 20.46 1.65
CA LYS A 110 -10.64 21.71 1.02
C LYS A 110 -11.65 21.50 -0.10
N GLY A 111 -11.66 20.31 -0.71
CA GLY A 111 -12.58 20.02 -1.80
C GLY A 111 -14.05 19.98 -1.37
N ASP A 112 -14.90 20.23 -2.35
CA ASP A 112 -16.34 20.14 -2.26
C ASP A 112 -16.79 18.91 -3.07
N TYR A 113 -17.26 17.87 -2.36
CA TYR A 113 -17.43 16.52 -2.90
C TYR A 113 -18.87 16.01 -2.78
N GLY A 114 -19.84 16.89 -2.53
CA GLY A 114 -21.24 16.50 -2.48
C GLY A 114 -22.19 17.69 -2.46
N ASP A 115 -23.45 17.43 -2.80
CA ASP A 115 -24.46 18.48 -2.95
C ASP A 115 -25.00 19.03 -1.62
N THR A 116 -24.65 18.38 -0.50
CA THR A 116 -25.08 18.77 0.85
C THR A 116 -23.92 18.76 1.83
N ALA A 117 -23.98 19.63 2.84
CA ALA A 117 -22.98 19.69 3.92
C ALA A 117 -22.78 18.32 4.62
N GLN A 118 -23.84 17.52 4.72
CA GLN A 118 -23.78 16.18 5.30
C GLN A 118 -22.97 15.22 4.42
N HIS A 119 -23.19 15.22 3.10
CA HIS A 119 -22.43 14.36 2.17
C HIS A 119 -20.96 14.76 2.13
N ILE A 120 -20.65 16.05 2.12
CA ILE A 120 -19.27 16.57 2.17
C ILE A 120 -18.57 16.09 3.44
N ARG A 121 -19.25 16.16 4.58
CA ARG A 121 -18.71 15.70 5.87
C ARG A 121 -18.44 14.19 5.87
N GLN A 122 -19.42 13.39 5.43
CA GLN A 122 -19.28 11.93 5.34
C GLN A 122 -18.14 11.51 4.40
N PHE A 123 -17.98 12.21 3.28
CA PHE A 123 -16.86 11.99 2.36
C PHE A 123 -15.53 12.22 3.06
N LYS A 124 -15.36 13.37 3.72
CA LYS A 124 -14.10 13.76 4.39
C LYS A 124 -13.75 12.83 5.54
N GLU A 125 -14.73 12.48 6.38
CA GLU A 125 -14.54 11.57 7.53
C GLU A 125 -14.15 10.14 7.09
N LEU A 126 -14.48 9.75 5.86
CA LEU A 126 -14.10 8.44 5.32
C LEU A 126 -12.77 8.48 4.54
N VAL A 127 -12.63 9.43 3.62
CA VAL A 127 -11.52 9.48 2.67
C VAL A 127 -10.22 9.92 3.34
N ILE A 128 -10.27 10.91 4.23
CA ILE A 128 -9.05 11.44 4.88
C ILE A 128 -8.35 10.35 5.72
N PRO A 129 -9.04 9.57 6.57
CA PRO A 129 -8.40 8.49 7.32
C PRO A 129 -7.85 7.39 6.42
N ILE A 130 -8.54 7.05 5.32
CA ILE A 130 -8.04 6.06 4.36
C ILE A 130 -6.73 6.55 3.70
N ILE A 131 -6.67 7.81 3.26
CA ILE A 131 -5.43 8.41 2.74
C ILE A 131 -4.33 8.37 3.80
N ALA A 132 -4.65 8.67 5.06
CA ALA A 132 -3.68 8.61 6.16
C ALA A 132 -3.15 7.18 6.38
N ILE A 133 -4.02 6.16 6.39
CA ILE A 133 -3.62 4.75 6.52
C ILE A 133 -2.69 4.35 5.37
N ILE A 134 -3.00 4.73 4.14
CA ILE A 134 -2.15 4.45 2.96
C ILE A 134 -0.80 5.15 3.10
N GLY A 135 -0.80 6.44 3.46
CA GLY A 135 0.42 7.23 3.66
C GLY A 135 1.32 6.64 4.75
N ILE A 136 0.75 6.24 5.90
CA ILE A 136 1.49 5.58 7.00
C ILE A 136 2.04 4.23 6.53
N SER A 137 1.24 3.46 5.79
CA SER A 137 1.65 2.16 5.26
C SER A 137 2.84 2.31 4.31
N ALA A 138 2.80 3.28 3.40
CA ALA A 138 3.87 3.54 2.46
C ALA A 138 5.13 4.12 3.12
N ALA A 139 4.97 5.05 4.07
CA ALA A 139 6.07 5.77 4.69
C ALA A 139 6.83 4.95 5.74
N PHE A 140 6.12 4.13 6.52
CA PHE A 140 6.67 3.43 7.68
C PHE A 140 6.57 1.91 7.57
N VAL A 141 5.39 1.37 7.27
CA VAL A 141 5.20 -0.09 7.24
C VAL A 141 6.02 -0.72 6.11
N PHE A 142 6.02 -0.10 4.93
CA PHE A 142 6.80 -0.56 3.78
C PHE A 142 8.29 -0.72 4.08
N PRO A 143 9.04 0.32 4.51
CA PRO A 143 10.46 0.16 4.77
C PRO A 143 10.78 -0.80 5.93
N ILE A 144 9.87 -0.95 6.90
CA ILE A 144 10.01 -1.94 7.99
C ILE A 144 9.88 -3.37 7.44
N CYS A 145 8.82 -3.63 6.67
CA CYS A 145 8.57 -4.93 6.06
C CYS A 145 9.64 -5.29 5.03
N PHE A 146 10.08 -4.35 4.20
CA PHE A 146 11.11 -4.59 3.19
C PHE A 146 12.45 -5.03 3.82
N LYS A 147 12.82 -4.49 4.99
CA LYS A 147 14.03 -4.87 5.72
C LYS A 147 13.90 -6.16 6.52
N SER A 148 12.68 -6.68 6.72
CA SER A 148 12.42 -7.84 7.57
C SER A 148 12.64 -9.15 6.82
N LYS A 149 13.60 -9.96 7.30
CA LYS A 149 13.82 -11.33 6.80
C LYS A 149 12.61 -12.25 7.02
N LYS A 150 11.81 -12.00 8.07
CA LYS A 150 10.60 -12.80 8.33
C LYS A 150 9.54 -12.59 7.26
N VAL A 151 9.36 -11.34 6.83
CA VAL A 151 8.40 -11.00 5.78
C VAL A 151 8.88 -11.57 4.45
N GLU A 152 10.18 -11.44 4.16
CA GLU A 152 10.82 -12.09 3.01
C GLU A 152 10.55 -13.60 2.96
N ASN A 153 10.78 -14.33 4.05
CA ASN A 153 10.50 -15.78 4.12
C ASN A 153 9.01 -16.17 4.13
N MET A 154 8.10 -15.21 4.31
CA MET A 154 6.65 -15.46 4.21
C MET A 154 6.15 -15.31 2.76
N MET A 155 6.90 -14.56 1.94
CA MET A 155 6.57 -14.30 0.55
C MET A 155 7.36 -15.18 -0.43
N LEU A 156 8.40 -15.86 0.05
CA LEU A 156 9.29 -16.79 -0.66
C LEU A 156 9.12 -18.21 -0.11
#